data_AF-A0A7C7VBU0-F1
#
_entry.id   AF-A0A7C7VBU0-F1
#
_cell.length_a   1.000
_cell.length_b   1.000
_cell.length_c   1.000
_cell.angle_alpha   90.00
_cell.angle_beta   90.00
_cell.angle_gamma   90.00
#
_symmetry.space_group_name_H-M   'P 1'
#
loop_
_entity.id
_entity.type
_entity.pdbx_description
1 polymer ?
#
loop_
_entity_poly.entity_id
_entity_poly.type
_entity_poly.pdbx_seq_one_letter_code
_entity_poly.pdbx_strand_id
1 'polypeptide(L)'
;MVQVKIHTKSELDDALLTAGIPFGKGELQRGGGLRLTFQRRDLPLWWEERAYWPGGSVKWVFLHTRVPVGRNELILRTTGTKASNSQVSDEAEFVNGKLRLGDVILEIFEEGWSFNIPSGSWKLVKDITVSEPELDLRRTPWKVELVEPSPIAPLIRLRPERTDGFVIDQLLRLDPVGGRLIWQRRMTWNRPGRYHLVSARAGLVPGRTPKKGGSILIPEPGKVRYDEGPEVEGHPEGRWDGEGHSLWVEKAWQRSPFEIAWGKNGIELCFYPEKVKPLPIVGGTSYRHTVHLTCGDNASDVAGHQVEFILDPVHVCRSGAVGLLTPSQEGTEAGPDLPGFERAFKAALESGRLSQLSTAERENGPPVPLDEESKQDREYFELQHYGDWPMPWGAYGGKRRMYADNEYDVAYAYFQGYARYGEWRFMEIAKHSAIHMTDVDWISITGDMRFHDYYEKAENHSHARSDSGELGHYWTDGYWMLYFFYGDVW
;
A
#
# COMPACT_ATOMS: atom_id res chain seq x y z
N MET A 1 -26.76 -11.21 18.04
CA MET A 1 -25.28 -11.25 18.11
C MET A 1 -24.79 -11.36 16.68
N VAL A 2 -23.95 -10.42 16.23
CA VAL A 2 -23.49 -10.34 14.84
C VAL A 2 -22.24 -11.21 14.70
N GLN A 3 -22.14 -11.93 13.59
CA GLN A 3 -20.97 -12.73 13.25
C GLN A 3 -20.48 -12.36 11.86
N VAL A 4 -19.18 -12.15 11.72
CA VAL A 4 -18.50 -11.88 10.46
C VAL A 4 -17.54 -13.02 10.19
N LYS A 5 -17.61 -13.61 9.00
CA LYS A 5 -16.64 -14.61 8.54
C LYS A 5 -15.53 -13.91 7.78
N ILE A 6 -14.30 -14.28 8.12
CA ILE A 6 -13.08 -13.79 7.48
C ILE A 6 -12.34 -15.02 6.98
N HIS A 7 -12.30 -15.20 5.67
CA HIS A 7 -11.52 -16.26 5.04
C HIS A 7 -10.10 -15.75 4.83
N THR A 8 -9.11 -16.50 5.28
CA THR A 8 -7.69 -16.12 5.12
C THR A 8 -6.92 -17.19 4.40
N LYS A 9 -5.85 -16.80 3.68
CA LYS A 9 -4.86 -17.69 3.12
C LYS A 9 -3.47 -17.19 3.52
N SER A 10 -2.68 -18.06 4.15
CA SER A 10 -1.31 -17.76 4.59
C SER A 10 -0.39 -18.94 4.29
N GLU A 11 0.83 -18.66 3.84
CA GLU A 11 1.89 -19.66 3.70
C GLU A 11 2.68 -19.85 5.00
N LEU A 12 2.53 -18.90 5.94
CA LEU A 12 3.18 -18.90 7.23
C LEU A 12 2.18 -19.09 8.37
N ASP A 13 2.63 -19.74 9.43
CA ASP A 13 1.90 -19.82 10.68
C ASP A 13 2.13 -18.55 11.52
N ASP A 14 1.18 -18.21 12.39
CA ASP A 14 1.21 -17.00 13.23
C ASP A 14 1.44 -15.69 12.43
N ALA A 15 0.97 -15.68 11.18
CA ALA A 15 1.18 -14.56 10.26
C ALA A 15 0.34 -13.35 10.67
N LEU A 16 0.94 -12.15 10.56
CA LEU A 16 0.24 -10.91 10.87
C LEU A 16 -0.87 -10.64 9.85
N LEU A 17 -2.09 -10.44 10.35
CA LEU A 17 -3.20 -9.87 9.60
C LEU A 17 -3.61 -8.53 10.19
N THR A 18 -3.64 -7.49 9.35
CA THR A 18 -4.27 -6.21 9.64
C THR A 18 -5.41 -6.00 8.63
N ALA A 19 -6.63 -5.78 9.10
CA ALA A 19 -7.79 -5.70 8.21
C ALA A 19 -8.91 -4.81 8.75
N GLY A 20 -9.53 -4.06 7.84
CA GLY A 20 -10.78 -3.35 8.09
C GLY A 20 -12.00 -4.25 8.03
N ILE A 21 -12.86 -4.19 9.05
CA ILE A 21 -14.12 -4.93 9.08
C ILE A 21 -15.29 -3.96 9.15
N PRO A 22 -16.21 -3.98 8.15
CA PRO A 22 -17.39 -3.15 8.18
C PRO A 22 -18.49 -3.76 9.05
N PHE A 23 -19.31 -2.89 9.64
CA PHE A 23 -20.51 -3.26 10.37
C PHE A 23 -21.70 -2.45 9.86
N GLY A 24 -22.83 -3.12 9.72
CA GLY A 24 -24.11 -2.49 9.41
C GLY A 24 -24.58 -1.58 10.54
N LYS A 25 -25.49 -0.65 10.20
CA LYS A 25 -26.08 0.26 11.18
C LYS A 25 -26.71 -0.51 12.33
N GLY A 26 -26.27 -0.23 13.56
CA GLY A 26 -26.75 -0.88 14.78
C GLY A 26 -26.13 -2.26 15.10
N GLU A 27 -25.29 -2.83 14.23
CA GLU A 27 -24.68 -4.15 14.43
C GLU A 27 -23.62 -4.17 15.55
N LEU A 28 -22.86 -3.08 15.68
CA LEU A 28 -21.87 -2.86 16.73
C LEU A 28 -22.09 -1.48 17.37
N GLN A 29 -22.29 -1.45 18.68
CA GLN A 29 -22.40 -0.21 19.44
C GLN A 29 -21.00 0.32 19.77
N ARG A 30 -20.87 1.65 19.92
CA ARG A 30 -19.62 2.29 20.33
C ARG A 30 -19.13 1.72 21.67
N GLY A 31 -17.85 1.36 21.72
CA GLY A 31 -17.23 0.67 22.86
C GLY A 31 -17.71 -0.77 23.05
N GLY A 32 -18.35 -1.38 22.05
CA GLY A 32 -18.78 -2.77 22.07
C GLY A 32 -17.61 -3.74 21.93
N GLY A 33 -17.65 -4.85 22.67
CA GLY A 33 -16.60 -5.86 22.61
C GLY A 33 -16.66 -6.74 21.36
N LEU A 34 -15.47 -7.12 20.88
CA LEU A 34 -15.27 -8.08 19.79
C LEU A 34 -14.48 -9.29 20.28
N ARG A 35 -14.74 -10.45 19.66
CA ARG A 35 -14.02 -11.69 19.91
C ARG A 35 -13.78 -12.41 18.59
N LEU A 36 -12.52 -12.74 18.30
CA LEU A 36 -12.12 -13.48 17.10
C LEU A 36 -11.78 -14.91 17.47
N THR A 37 -12.26 -15.87 16.68
CA THR A 37 -12.03 -17.29 16.93
C THR A 37 -11.65 -18.05 15.66
N PHE A 38 -10.82 -19.07 15.82
CA PHE A 38 -10.52 -20.09 14.82
C PHE A 38 -10.67 -21.47 15.45
N GLN A 39 -11.44 -22.37 14.82
CA GLN A 39 -11.74 -23.71 15.36
C GLN A 39 -12.17 -23.69 16.85
N ARG A 40 -13.00 -22.69 17.23
CA ARG A 40 -13.50 -22.44 18.60
C ARG A 40 -12.43 -22.01 19.63
N ARG A 41 -11.18 -21.77 19.21
CA ARG A 41 -10.13 -21.17 20.05
C ARG A 41 -10.10 -19.67 19.82
N ASP A 42 -9.79 -18.92 20.86
CA ASP A 42 -9.60 -17.48 20.77
C ASP A 42 -8.28 -17.18 20.08
N LEU A 43 -8.31 -16.22 19.16
CA LEU A 43 -7.11 -15.66 18.56
C LEU A 43 -6.75 -14.33 19.25
N PRO A 44 -5.47 -13.96 19.31
CA PRO A 44 -5.08 -12.64 19.78
C PRO A 44 -5.75 -11.57 18.90
N LEU A 45 -6.35 -10.58 19.53
CA LEU A 45 -7.11 -9.56 18.83
C LEU A 45 -6.86 -8.19 19.46
N TRP A 46 -6.49 -7.23 18.62
CA TRP A 46 -6.51 -5.80 18.92
C TRP A 46 -7.35 -5.10 17.85
N TRP A 47 -8.08 -4.06 18.19
CA TRP A 47 -8.89 -3.32 17.22
C TRP A 47 -9.14 -1.88 17.65
N GLU A 48 -9.45 -1.04 16.67
CA GLU A 48 -9.84 0.36 16.85
C GLU A 48 -11.07 0.68 16.00
N GLU A 49 -11.96 1.53 16.53
CA GLU A 49 -13.13 2.04 15.81
C GLU A 49 -12.72 3.20 14.87
N ARG A 50 -12.95 3.05 13.57
CA ARG A 50 -12.46 4.00 12.54
C ARG A 50 -13.53 4.93 11.99
N ALA A 51 -14.80 4.51 12.02
CA ALA A 51 -15.92 5.31 11.54
C ALA A 51 -17.22 4.90 12.22
N TYR A 52 -18.20 5.81 12.18
CA TYR A 52 -19.51 5.65 12.81
C TYR A 52 -20.63 5.98 11.82
N TRP A 53 -21.76 5.30 11.98
CA TRP A 53 -23.00 5.68 11.34
C TRP A 53 -23.61 6.93 12.00
N PRO A 54 -24.51 7.67 11.34
CA PRO A 54 -25.20 8.82 11.95
C PRO A 54 -25.94 8.50 13.26
N GLY A 55 -26.32 7.24 13.47
CA GLY A 55 -26.93 6.76 14.72
C GLY A 55 -25.95 6.46 15.86
N GLY A 56 -24.64 6.71 15.67
CA GLY A 56 -23.60 6.49 16.67
C GLY A 56 -23.06 5.05 16.77
N SER A 57 -23.69 4.07 16.10
CA SER A 57 -23.14 2.72 15.97
C SER A 57 -21.88 2.72 15.11
N VAL A 58 -20.96 1.81 15.39
CA VAL A 58 -19.71 1.65 14.65
C VAL A 58 -19.99 1.20 13.22
N LYS A 59 -19.34 1.86 12.25
CA LYS A 59 -19.38 1.53 10.81
C LYS A 59 -18.17 0.70 10.40
N TRP A 60 -17.00 1.02 10.94
CA TRP A 60 -15.75 0.33 10.63
C TRP A 60 -14.92 0.12 11.88
N VAL A 61 -14.32 -1.06 11.98
CA VAL A 61 -13.17 -1.30 12.88
C VAL A 61 -11.97 -1.69 12.04
N PHE A 62 -10.78 -1.33 12.51
CA PHE A 62 -9.53 -1.88 11.98
C PHE A 62 -8.97 -2.83 13.03
N LEU A 63 -8.70 -4.08 12.66
CA LEU A 63 -8.21 -5.10 13.59
C LEU A 63 -6.84 -5.61 13.22
N HIS A 64 -6.08 -6.00 14.24
CA HIS A 64 -4.84 -6.77 14.13
C HIS A 64 -5.02 -8.12 14.79
N THR A 65 -4.53 -9.17 14.15
CA THR A 65 -4.56 -10.53 14.67
C THR A 65 -3.45 -11.37 14.08
N ARG A 66 -3.39 -12.63 14.48
CA ARG A 66 -2.48 -13.65 13.99
C ARG A 66 -3.26 -14.78 13.36
N VAL A 67 -2.86 -15.18 12.17
CA VAL A 67 -3.58 -16.21 11.40
C VAL A 67 -2.74 -17.48 11.27
N PRO A 68 -3.38 -18.65 11.35
CA PRO A 68 -2.68 -19.91 11.08
C PRO A 68 -2.26 -20.03 9.62
N VAL A 69 -1.33 -20.94 9.37
CA VAL A 69 -0.98 -21.38 8.01
C VAL A 69 -2.18 -22.02 7.29
N GLY A 70 -2.18 -21.95 5.96
CA GLY A 70 -3.18 -22.55 5.10
C GLY A 70 -4.39 -21.64 4.86
N ARG A 71 -5.50 -22.27 4.43
CA ARG A 71 -6.79 -21.60 4.20
C ARG A 71 -7.68 -21.76 5.43
N ASN A 72 -8.08 -20.65 6.03
CA ASN A 72 -8.79 -20.64 7.30
C ASN A 72 -10.10 -19.84 7.22
N GLU A 73 -11.12 -20.23 7.99
CA GLU A 73 -12.31 -19.42 8.25
C GLU A 73 -12.24 -18.94 9.70
N LEU A 74 -12.03 -17.64 9.89
CA LEU A 74 -12.06 -16.99 11.19
C LEU A 74 -13.45 -16.41 11.43
N ILE A 75 -13.93 -16.46 12.67
CA ILE A 75 -15.23 -15.90 13.04
C ILE A 75 -15.04 -14.77 14.05
N LEU A 76 -15.35 -13.55 13.63
CA LEU A 76 -15.42 -12.36 14.48
C LEU A 76 -16.86 -12.19 15.00
N ARG A 77 -17.03 -12.04 16.31
CA ARG A 77 -18.35 -11.89 16.95
C ARG A 77 -18.41 -10.67 17.85
N THR A 78 -19.57 -10.03 17.90
CA THR A 78 -19.88 -9.04 18.94
C THR A 78 -20.16 -9.75 20.26
N THR A 79 -19.63 -9.27 21.39
CA THR A 79 -19.77 -9.96 22.69
C THR A 79 -20.97 -9.47 23.51
N GLY A 80 -21.60 -8.34 23.12
CA GLY A 80 -22.69 -7.71 23.87
C GLY A 80 -22.27 -7.07 25.19
N THR A 81 -21.01 -7.23 25.59
CA THR A 81 -20.38 -6.54 26.72
C THR A 81 -19.60 -5.32 26.23
N LYS A 82 -19.27 -4.39 27.14
CA LYS A 82 -18.26 -3.37 26.84
C LYS A 82 -16.96 -4.04 26.46
N ALA A 83 -16.23 -3.40 25.54
CA ALA A 83 -14.88 -3.80 25.16
C ALA A 83 -14.03 -3.90 26.42
N SER A 84 -13.44 -5.07 26.65
CA SER A 84 -12.29 -5.22 27.52
C SER A 84 -11.08 -5.32 26.60
N ASN A 85 -10.22 -4.30 26.56
CA ASN A 85 -8.92 -4.37 25.87
C ASN A 85 -7.96 -5.40 26.51
N SER A 86 -8.46 -6.31 27.36
CA SER A 86 -7.73 -6.98 28.43
C SER A 86 -7.18 -8.36 28.07
N GLN A 87 -6.78 -8.60 26.81
CA GLN A 87 -5.98 -9.81 26.52
C GLN A 87 -4.55 -9.54 26.11
N VAL A 88 -4.12 -8.28 26.03
CA VAL A 88 -2.71 -7.94 25.89
C VAL A 88 -2.41 -6.75 26.79
N SER A 89 -1.73 -6.99 27.91
CA SER A 89 -1.61 -6.05 29.04
C SER A 89 -0.61 -4.91 28.83
N ASP A 90 0.14 -4.93 27.73
CA ASP A 90 1.28 -4.05 27.53
C ASP A 90 0.99 -3.18 26.30
N GLU A 91 0.31 -2.04 26.50
CA GLU A 91 0.22 -1.02 25.45
C GLU A 91 1.65 -0.60 25.06
N ALA A 92 1.93 -0.54 23.75
CA ALA A 92 3.22 -0.09 23.30
C ALA A 92 3.39 1.39 23.68
N GLU A 93 4.41 1.72 24.49
CA GLU A 93 4.70 3.10 24.87
C GLU A 93 6.04 3.55 24.27
N PHE A 94 6.06 4.80 23.82
CA PHE A 94 7.24 5.42 23.25
C PHE A 94 7.87 6.37 24.29
N VAL A 95 9.02 6.00 24.84
CA VAL A 95 9.71 6.77 25.90
C VAL A 95 11.08 7.20 25.39
N ASN A 96 11.32 8.51 25.33
CA ASN A 96 12.62 9.11 24.96
C ASN A 96 13.21 8.60 23.63
N GLY A 97 12.44 8.52 22.54
CA GLY A 97 12.98 8.05 21.26
C GLY A 97 12.96 6.53 21.10
N LYS A 98 12.46 5.77 22.09
CA LYS A 98 12.54 4.32 22.11
C LYS A 98 11.18 3.69 22.40
N LEU A 99 10.85 2.65 21.64
CA LEU A 99 9.72 1.77 21.89
C LEU A 99 10.23 0.38 22.17
N ARG A 100 9.69 -0.25 23.22
CA ARG A 100 9.96 -1.64 23.57
C ARG A 100 8.65 -2.43 23.59
N LEU A 101 8.63 -3.54 22.88
CA LEU A 101 7.50 -4.48 22.86
C LEU A 101 8.07 -5.90 23.01
N GLY A 102 8.01 -6.43 24.22
CA GLY A 102 8.73 -7.65 24.58
C GLY A 102 10.24 -7.49 24.38
N ASP A 103 10.81 -8.35 23.52
CA ASP A 103 12.22 -8.33 23.12
C ASP A 103 12.52 -7.48 21.89
N VAL A 104 11.48 -6.88 21.29
CA VAL A 104 11.63 -5.94 20.17
C VAL A 104 11.93 -4.55 20.69
N ILE A 105 12.95 -3.92 20.12
CA ILE A 105 13.34 -2.54 20.41
C ILE A 105 13.41 -1.76 19.10
N LEU A 106 12.60 -0.70 19.01
CA LEU A 106 12.72 0.34 18.00
C LEU A 106 13.33 1.59 18.65
N GLU A 107 14.43 2.09 18.11
CA GLU A 107 15.08 3.33 18.55
C GLU A 107 15.16 4.32 17.39
N ILE A 108 14.68 5.53 17.63
CA ILE A 108 14.72 6.66 16.69
C ILE A 108 15.82 7.61 17.15
N PHE A 109 16.68 7.99 16.23
CA PHE A 109 17.72 8.99 16.42
C PHE A 109 17.64 10.02 15.30
N GLU A 110 18.45 11.09 15.38
CA GLU A 110 18.37 12.21 14.45
C GLU A 110 18.38 11.74 12.99
N GLU A 111 19.40 10.99 12.56
CA GLU A 111 19.58 10.62 11.15
C GLU A 111 18.83 9.35 10.69
N GLY A 112 18.07 8.69 11.57
CA GLY A 112 17.41 7.44 11.21
C GLY A 112 16.84 6.65 12.39
N TRP A 113 16.78 5.34 12.23
CA TRP A 113 16.22 4.44 13.24
C TRP A 113 16.94 3.09 13.24
N SER A 114 16.78 2.34 14.34
CA SER A 114 17.20 0.95 14.43
C SER A 114 16.09 0.07 14.99
N PHE A 115 15.93 -1.10 14.38
CA PHE A 115 15.02 -2.16 14.78
C PHE A 115 15.86 -3.35 15.25
N ASN A 116 15.68 -3.76 16.49
CA ASN A 116 16.49 -4.78 17.14
C ASN A 116 15.59 -5.85 17.75
N ILE A 117 15.89 -7.11 17.46
CA ILE A 117 15.24 -8.29 18.04
C ILE A 117 16.32 -9.33 18.39
N PRO A 118 16.02 -10.37 19.18
CA PRO A 118 17.04 -11.36 19.57
C PRO A 118 17.74 -12.05 18.40
N SER A 119 17.05 -12.24 17.28
CA SER A 119 17.58 -12.93 16.09
C SER A 119 18.40 -12.03 15.15
N GLY A 120 18.34 -10.70 15.29
CA GLY A 120 19.04 -9.78 14.40
C GLY A 120 18.60 -8.33 14.54
N SER A 121 19.13 -7.47 13.66
CA SER A 121 18.78 -6.06 13.66
C SER A 121 18.86 -5.43 12.26
N TRP A 122 18.16 -4.32 12.10
CA TRP A 122 18.23 -3.44 10.94
C TRP A 122 18.44 -2.01 11.40
N LYS A 123 19.29 -1.27 10.69
CA LYS A 123 19.53 0.15 10.95
C LYS A 123 19.48 0.96 9.68
N LEU A 124 18.68 2.03 9.67
CA LEU A 124 18.75 3.09 8.67
C LEU A 124 19.86 4.06 9.07
N VAL A 125 20.93 4.12 8.27
CA VAL A 125 22.10 4.97 8.55
C VAL A 125 22.17 6.20 7.63
N LYS A 126 21.46 6.17 6.51
CA LYS A 126 21.47 7.24 5.51
C LYS A 126 20.15 7.23 4.74
N ASP A 127 19.62 8.39 4.42
CA ASP A 127 18.49 8.55 3.51
C ASP A 127 18.67 9.88 2.78
N ILE A 128 18.95 9.79 1.49
CA ILE A 128 19.25 10.94 0.64
C ILE A 128 18.25 10.94 -0.50
N THR A 129 17.76 12.12 -0.82
CA THR A 129 17.10 12.38 -2.10
C THR A 129 17.70 13.64 -2.71
N VAL A 130 18.01 13.54 -3.99
CA VAL A 130 18.55 14.64 -4.78
C VAL A 130 17.50 15.01 -5.81
N SER A 131 17.07 16.26 -5.78
CA SER A 131 16.19 16.83 -6.80
C SER A 131 16.72 18.15 -7.33
N GLU A 132 16.40 18.47 -8.58
CA GLU A 132 16.79 19.71 -9.25
C GLU A 132 15.57 20.52 -9.71
N PRO A 133 15.42 21.81 -9.37
CA PRO A 133 16.28 22.54 -8.44
C PRO A 133 16.21 21.94 -7.02
N GLU A 134 17.27 22.16 -6.24
CA GLU A 134 17.34 21.70 -4.86
C GLU A 134 16.25 22.39 -4.02
N LEU A 135 15.59 21.59 -3.18
CA LEU A 135 14.68 22.07 -2.15
C LEU A 135 15.30 21.78 -0.80
N ASP A 136 15.08 22.68 0.16
CA ASP A 136 15.38 22.42 1.56
C ASP A 136 14.77 21.07 1.97
N LEU A 137 15.64 20.09 2.26
CA LEU A 137 15.24 18.79 2.76
C LEU A 137 14.72 18.95 4.20
N ARG A 138 13.45 18.62 4.41
CA ARG A 138 12.81 18.49 5.71
C ARG A 138 12.67 17.03 6.06
N ARG A 139 13.56 16.58 6.94
CA ARG A 139 13.60 15.21 7.45
C ARG A 139 13.67 15.18 8.98
N THR A 140 14.45 16.08 9.56
CA THR A 140 14.68 16.16 11.00
C THR A 140 14.51 17.61 11.49
N PRO A 141 14.26 17.83 12.79
CA PRO A 141 13.89 16.82 13.80
C PRO A 141 12.54 16.15 13.49
N TRP A 142 12.38 14.90 13.94
CA TRP A 142 11.17 14.11 13.77
C TRP A 142 10.15 14.42 14.87
N LYS A 143 8.93 14.76 14.48
CA LYS A 143 7.74 14.51 15.29
C LYS A 143 7.40 13.02 15.21
N VAL A 144 7.52 12.33 16.34
CA VAL A 144 7.19 10.90 16.47
C VAL A 144 5.77 10.76 17.00
N GLU A 145 4.96 9.93 16.35
CA GLU A 145 3.58 9.63 16.75
C GLU A 145 3.36 8.12 16.76
N LEU A 146 2.82 7.59 17.85
CA LEU A 146 2.30 6.24 17.90
C LEU A 146 0.86 6.25 17.38
N VAL A 147 0.70 5.92 16.10
CA VAL A 147 -0.57 6.01 15.38
C VAL A 147 -1.50 4.87 15.79
N GLU A 148 -0.96 3.66 15.95
CA GLU A 148 -1.72 2.50 16.39
C GLU A 148 -0.96 1.85 17.57
N PRO A 149 -1.45 1.97 18.82
CA PRO A 149 -0.81 1.38 19.99
C PRO A 149 -1.12 -0.12 20.12
N SER A 150 -1.13 -0.83 18.99
CA SER A 150 -1.41 -2.25 18.97
C SER A 150 -0.23 -3.03 19.56
N PRO A 151 -0.45 -3.92 20.53
CA PRO A 151 0.62 -4.78 21.04
C PRO A 151 0.90 -5.98 20.13
N ILE A 152 0.11 -6.17 19.06
CA ILE A 152 0.31 -7.20 18.04
C ILE A 152 1.19 -6.66 16.91
N ALA A 153 0.90 -5.43 16.47
CA ALA A 153 1.60 -4.77 15.38
C ALA A 153 1.48 -3.23 15.45
N PRO A 154 2.25 -2.57 16.33
CA PRO A 154 2.14 -1.12 16.49
C PRO A 154 2.59 -0.39 15.23
N LEU A 155 1.97 0.77 14.97
CA LEU A 155 2.31 1.67 13.87
C LEU A 155 2.85 2.99 14.40
N ILE A 156 4.06 3.35 13.97
CA ILE A 156 4.73 4.59 14.34
C ILE A 156 4.86 5.47 13.10
N ARG A 157 4.56 6.75 13.21
CA ARG A 157 4.80 7.76 12.18
C ARG A 157 5.97 8.66 12.58
N LEU A 158 6.90 8.85 11.66
CA LEU A 158 7.98 9.82 11.75
C LEU A 158 7.71 10.92 10.72
N ARG A 159 7.35 12.11 11.19
CA ARG A 159 7.07 13.26 10.33
C ARG A 159 8.02 14.42 10.68
N PRO A 160 8.62 15.12 9.72
CA PRO A 160 9.42 16.30 10.04
C PRO A 160 8.55 17.40 10.64
N GLU A 161 9.07 18.17 11.61
CA GLU A 161 8.31 19.27 12.24
C GLU A 161 7.91 20.36 11.25
N ARG A 162 8.76 20.62 10.26
CA ARG A 162 8.48 21.54 9.15
C ARG A 162 8.10 20.76 7.91
N THR A 163 7.04 21.17 7.25
CA THR A 163 6.51 20.50 6.06
C THR A 163 6.71 21.32 4.78
N ASP A 164 7.38 22.47 4.82
CA ASP A 164 7.67 23.29 3.64
C ASP A 164 8.95 22.84 2.93
N GLY A 165 8.91 22.66 1.61
CA GLY A 165 10.07 22.21 0.82
C GLY A 165 9.95 20.75 0.39
N PHE A 166 11.02 19.97 0.52
CA PHE A 166 11.00 18.54 0.22
C PHE A 166 10.85 17.73 1.50
N VAL A 167 9.77 16.96 1.62
CA VAL A 167 9.36 16.27 2.84
C VAL A 167 9.56 14.77 2.70
N ILE A 168 10.24 14.15 3.66
CA ILE A 168 10.26 12.69 3.83
C ILE A 168 9.48 12.36 5.10
N ASP A 169 8.38 11.64 4.98
CA ASP A 169 7.58 11.14 6.11
C ASP A 169 7.54 9.60 6.04
N GLN A 170 7.56 8.95 7.19
CA GLN A 170 7.77 7.51 7.30
C GLN A 170 6.75 6.87 8.21
N LEU A 171 6.31 5.67 7.83
CA LEU A 171 5.57 4.77 8.72
C LEU A 171 6.41 3.53 9.01
N LEU A 172 6.42 3.12 10.27
CA LEU A 172 7.13 1.96 10.78
C LEU A 172 6.12 1.05 11.48
N ARG A 173 5.74 -0.05 10.83
CA ARG A 173 4.90 -1.09 11.44
C ARG A 173 5.77 -2.22 11.94
N LEU A 174 5.69 -2.51 13.23
CA LEU A 174 6.43 -3.61 13.83
C LEU A 174 5.60 -4.90 13.75
N ASP A 175 6.26 -6.01 13.44
CA ASP A 175 5.70 -7.35 13.49
C ASP A 175 6.63 -8.23 14.34
N PRO A 176 6.49 -8.19 15.68
CA PRO A 176 7.41 -8.86 16.61
C PRO A 176 7.57 -10.35 16.38
N VAL A 177 6.44 -11.05 16.18
CA VAL A 177 6.42 -12.50 15.99
C VAL A 177 7.08 -12.90 14.68
N GLY A 178 6.81 -12.15 13.60
CA GLY A 178 7.46 -12.38 12.30
C GLY A 178 8.93 -11.91 12.26
N GLY A 179 9.42 -11.24 13.31
CA GLY A 179 10.75 -10.63 13.30
C GLY A 179 10.90 -9.57 12.19
N ARG A 180 9.82 -8.85 11.88
CA ARG A 180 9.72 -7.96 10.71
C ARG A 180 9.44 -6.51 11.10
N LEU A 181 10.05 -5.59 10.38
CA LEU A 181 9.69 -4.19 10.30
C LEU A 181 9.19 -3.91 8.88
N ILE A 182 7.98 -3.35 8.76
CA ILE A 182 7.48 -2.80 7.50
C ILE A 182 7.73 -1.29 7.54
N TRP A 183 8.63 -0.83 6.69
CA TRP A 183 9.02 0.55 6.55
C TRP A 183 8.41 1.15 5.30
N GLN A 184 7.51 2.11 5.47
CA GLN A 184 6.99 2.92 4.37
C GLN A 184 7.66 4.28 4.39
N ARG A 185 8.10 4.73 3.21
CA ARG A 185 8.79 6.02 3.03
C ARG A 185 8.12 6.79 1.92
N ARG A 186 7.52 7.95 2.21
CA ARG A 186 6.94 8.86 1.20
C ARG A 186 7.79 10.11 1.05
N MET A 187 8.15 10.41 -0.18
CA MET A 187 8.79 11.66 -0.61
C MET A 187 7.71 12.61 -1.12
N THR A 188 7.75 13.89 -0.75
CA THR A 188 6.80 14.90 -1.23
C THR A 188 7.50 16.20 -1.59
N TRP A 189 7.30 16.69 -2.82
CA TRP A 189 7.77 18.00 -3.26
C TRP A 189 6.74 19.06 -2.84
N ASN A 190 6.70 19.41 -1.55
CA ASN A 190 5.67 20.25 -0.96
C ASN A 190 5.90 21.76 -1.21
N ARG A 191 6.20 22.13 -2.46
CA ARG A 191 6.21 23.51 -2.97
C ARG A 191 5.78 23.53 -4.44
N PRO A 192 5.11 24.58 -4.91
CA PRO A 192 4.86 24.77 -6.33
C PRO A 192 6.19 24.86 -7.11
N GLY A 193 6.25 24.20 -8.26
CA GLY A 193 7.44 24.24 -9.10
C GLY A 193 7.51 23.06 -10.06
N ARG A 194 8.60 23.03 -10.83
CA ARG A 194 9.00 21.90 -11.66
C ARG A 194 10.34 21.43 -11.16
N TYR A 195 10.45 20.13 -10.92
CA TYR A 195 11.62 19.48 -10.37
C TYR A 195 12.00 18.28 -11.22
N HIS A 196 13.21 17.79 -11.00
CA HIS A 196 13.66 16.51 -11.49
C HIS A 196 14.15 15.68 -10.32
N LEU A 197 13.61 14.49 -10.11
CA LEU A 197 14.19 13.53 -9.19
C LEU A 197 15.42 12.91 -9.87
N VAL A 198 16.60 13.23 -9.35
CA VAL A 198 17.88 12.74 -9.86
C VAL A 198 18.24 11.41 -9.20
N SER A 199 18.07 11.32 -7.87
CA SER A 199 18.25 10.07 -7.15
C SER A 199 17.51 10.05 -5.81
N ALA A 200 17.12 8.87 -5.36
CA ALA A 200 16.62 8.63 -4.01
C ALA A 200 17.19 7.32 -3.50
N ARG A 201 17.92 7.36 -2.38
CA ARG A 201 18.60 6.18 -1.82
C ARG A 201 18.63 6.16 -0.31
N ALA A 202 18.62 4.95 0.25
CA ALA A 202 18.75 4.69 1.66
C ALA A 202 19.88 3.69 1.93
N GLY A 203 20.68 3.97 2.95
CA GLY A 203 21.69 3.05 3.48
C GLY A 203 21.11 2.26 4.65
N LEU A 204 21.04 0.94 4.48
CA LEU A 204 20.56 -0.01 5.48
C LEU A 204 21.69 -0.93 5.93
N VAL A 205 21.81 -1.13 7.23
CA VAL A 205 22.81 -2.03 7.82
C VAL A 205 22.09 -3.16 8.56
N PRO A 206 22.13 -4.41 8.04
CA PRO A 206 21.68 -5.57 8.79
C PRO A 206 22.69 -5.92 9.89
N GLY A 207 22.23 -6.54 10.97
CA GLY A 207 23.07 -6.99 12.09
C GLY A 207 24.13 -8.01 11.67
N ARG A 208 23.94 -8.68 10.52
CA ARG A 208 24.96 -9.48 9.83
C ARG A 208 25.18 -8.93 8.42
N THR A 209 26.33 -8.29 8.19
CA THR A 209 26.61 -7.65 6.90
C THR A 209 26.91 -8.67 5.79
N PRO A 210 26.61 -8.32 4.53
CA PRO A 210 26.92 -9.16 3.37
C PRO A 210 28.43 -9.49 3.28
N LYS A 211 28.76 -10.76 3.07
CA LYS A 211 30.15 -11.22 2.89
C LYS A 211 30.68 -10.94 1.47
N LYS A 212 29.80 -10.96 0.48
CA LYS A 212 30.07 -10.66 -0.93
C LYS A 212 29.21 -9.48 -1.37
N GLY A 213 29.75 -8.66 -2.27
CA GLY A 213 28.99 -7.60 -2.89
C GLY A 213 28.20 -8.09 -4.10
N GLY A 214 27.19 -7.34 -4.47
CA GLY A 214 26.41 -7.53 -5.69
C GLY A 214 25.35 -6.45 -5.85
N SER A 215 24.66 -6.45 -6.98
CA SER A 215 23.54 -5.55 -7.21
C SER A 215 22.48 -6.10 -8.17
N ILE A 216 21.26 -5.57 -8.04
CA ILE A 216 20.15 -5.74 -8.96
C ILE A 216 19.65 -4.35 -9.32
N LEU A 217 19.76 -3.97 -10.59
CA LEU A 217 19.16 -2.75 -11.14
C LEU A 217 18.00 -3.13 -12.05
N ILE A 218 16.84 -2.52 -11.82
CA ILE A 218 15.66 -2.56 -12.68
C ILE A 218 15.53 -1.16 -13.28
N PRO A 219 16.08 -0.89 -14.48
CA PRO A 219 16.10 0.46 -15.04
C PRO A 219 14.74 0.89 -15.61
N GLU A 220 13.93 -0.05 -16.06
CA GLU A 220 12.57 0.13 -16.56
C GLU A 220 11.81 -1.21 -16.47
N PRO A 221 10.46 -1.22 -16.56
CA PRO A 221 9.68 -2.44 -16.47
C PRO A 221 10.07 -3.46 -17.54
N GLY A 222 10.25 -4.72 -17.14
CA GLY A 222 10.66 -5.81 -18.04
C GLY A 222 12.16 -5.90 -18.32
N LYS A 223 12.98 -5.06 -17.67
CA LYS A 223 14.44 -5.10 -17.82
C LYS A 223 15.16 -5.20 -16.48
N VAL A 224 16.27 -5.92 -16.47
CA VAL A 224 17.12 -6.07 -15.29
C VAL A 224 18.59 -6.16 -15.66
N ARG A 225 19.45 -5.63 -14.79
CA ARG A 225 20.89 -5.85 -14.81
C ARG A 225 21.34 -6.37 -13.45
N TYR A 226 22.10 -7.46 -13.46
CA TYR A 226 22.76 -8.01 -12.28
C TYR A 226 24.23 -7.58 -12.29
N ASP A 227 24.69 -7.03 -11.17
CA ASP A 227 26.06 -6.53 -11.00
C ASP A 227 26.47 -5.57 -12.15
N GLU A 228 27.67 -5.76 -12.70
CA GLU A 228 28.18 -5.06 -13.89
C GLU A 228 27.87 -5.82 -15.19
N GLY A 229 26.94 -6.78 -15.17
CA GLY A 229 26.55 -7.58 -16.31
C GLY A 229 25.75 -6.81 -17.39
N PRO A 230 25.39 -7.48 -18.50
CA PRO A 230 24.51 -6.89 -19.49
C PRO A 230 23.07 -6.75 -18.95
N GLU A 231 22.32 -5.81 -19.54
CA GLU A 231 20.87 -5.72 -19.38
C GLU A 231 20.20 -6.93 -20.07
N VAL A 232 19.26 -7.57 -19.38
CA VAL A 232 18.46 -8.70 -19.86
C VAL A 232 16.98 -8.46 -19.60
N GLU A 233 16.12 -9.18 -20.33
CA GLU A 233 14.68 -9.16 -20.09
C GLU A 233 14.34 -9.87 -18.77
N GLY A 234 13.49 -9.26 -17.93
CA GLY A 234 13.11 -9.85 -16.66
C GLY A 234 12.24 -8.97 -15.78
N HIS A 235 11.54 -9.61 -14.85
CA HIS A 235 10.64 -8.98 -13.88
C HIS A 235 11.01 -9.42 -12.46
N PRO A 236 12.24 -9.13 -11.99
CA PRO A 236 12.71 -9.63 -10.70
C PRO A 236 11.93 -8.98 -9.54
N GLU A 237 11.79 -9.70 -8.44
CA GLU A 237 11.38 -9.09 -7.18
C GLU A 237 12.47 -8.12 -6.68
N GLY A 238 12.07 -7.06 -5.98
CA GLY A 238 13.00 -6.16 -5.31
C GLY A 238 13.52 -6.76 -4.01
N ARG A 239 14.28 -7.84 -4.12
CA ARG A 239 14.63 -8.71 -2.99
C ARG A 239 16.14 -8.85 -2.78
N TRP A 240 16.54 -8.90 -1.52
CA TRP A 240 17.87 -9.33 -1.09
C TRP A 240 17.74 -10.29 0.09
N ASP A 241 18.44 -11.43 0.02
CA ASP A 241 18.50 -12.42 1.08
C ASP A 241 19.95 -12.60 1.57
N GLY A 242 20.16 -12.40 2.86
CA GLY A 242 21.42 -12.60 3.55
C GLY A 242 21.33 -13.66 4.66
N GLU A 243 22.38 -13.76 5.46
CA GLU A 243 22.43 -14.70 6.57
C GLU A 243 21.47 -14.25 7.70
N GLY A 244 20.28 -14.86 7.77
CA GLY A 244 19.25 -14.56 8.77
C GLY A 244 18.63 -13.17 8.65
N HIS A 245 18.76 -12.51 7.48
CA HIS A 245 18.19 -11.19 7.20
C HIS A 245 17.65 -11.19 5.78
N SER A 246 16.49 -10.58 5.55
CA SER A 246 15.95 -10.37 4.21
C SER A 246 15.35 -8.98 4.09
N LEU A 247 15.44 -8.45 2.87
CA LEU A 247 14.81 -7.20 2.45
C LEU A 247 13.96 -7.48 1.22
N TRP A 248 12.71 -7.02 1.24
CA TRP A 248 11.81 -7.09 0.10
C TRP A 248 11.12 -5.75 -0.13
N VAL A 249 11.10 -5.27 -1.36
CA VAL A 249 10.41 -4.04 -1.77
C VAL A 249 9.17 -4.39 -2.56
N GLU A 250 8.05 -3.89 -2.08
CA GLU A 250 6.75 -4.10 -2.69
C GLU A 250 6.71 -3.48 -4.09
N LYS A 251 6.34 -4.30 -5.08
CA LYS A 251 6.12 -3.88 -6.48
C LYS A 251 7.35 -3.22 -7.15
N ALA A 252 8.56 -3.69 -6.82
CA ALA A 252 9.80 -3.05 -7.27
C ALA A 252 9.95 -2.94 -8.81
N TRP A 253 9.63 -4.00 -9.56
CA TRP A 253 9.75 -3.92 -11.02
C TRP A 253 8.61 -3.12 -11.66
N GLN A 254 7.40 -3.26 -11.11
CA GLN A 254 6.21 -2.52 -11.54
C GLN A 254 6.39 -1.02 -11.32
N ARG A 255 7.14 -0.62 -10.29
CA ARG A 255 7.40 0.77 -9.89
C ARG A 255 8.83 1.23 -10.18
N SER A 256 9.50 0.54 -11.09
CA SER A 256 10.85 0.88 -11.54
C SER A 256 10.90 2.34 -12.05
N PRO A 257 12.09 2.98 -12.11
CA PRO A 257 13.42 2.43 -11.91
C PRO A 257 13.76 2.17 -10.43
N PHE A 258 14.58 1.14 -10.17
CA PHE A 258 14.90 0.70 -8.80
C PHE A 258 16.23 -0.05 -8.76
N GLU A 259 17.03 0.10 -7.69
CA GLU A 259 18.27 -0.67 -7.50
C GLU A 259 18.46 -1.11 -6.05
N ILE A 260 18.93 -2.35 -5.86
CA ILE A 260 19.49 -2.83 -4.60
C ILE A 260 20.95 -3.15 -4.86
N ALA A 261 21.85 -2.51 -4.13
CA ALA A 261 23.27 -2.87 -4.11
C ALA A 261 23.67 -3.26 -2.69
N TRP A 262 24.56 -4.23 -2.54
CA TRP A 262 25.02 -4.68 -1.22
C TRP A 262 26.51 -4.96 -1.21
N GLY A 263 27.10 -4.91 -0.02
CA GLY A 263 28.50 -5.20 0.21
C GLY A 263 28.86 -5.22 1.69
N LYS A 264 30.15 -5.21 2.01
CA LYS A 264 30.64 -5.33 3.40
C LYS A 264 30.12 -4.23 4.34
N ASN A 265 29.73 -3.08 3.78
CA ASN A 265 29.25 -1.92 4.53
C ASN A 265 27.72 -1.90 4.73
N GLY A 266 26.97 -2.87 4.18
CA GLY A 266 25.52 -2.93 4.25
C GLY A 266 24.87 -2.99 2.87
N ILE A 267 23.65 -2.45 2.79
CA ILE A 267 22.79 -2.44 1.61
C ILE A 267 22.48 -0.98 1.26
N GLU A 268 22.66 -0.63 0.00
CA GLU A 268 22.16 0.62 -0.58
C GLU A 268 20.88 0.29 -1.35
N LEU A 269 19.78 0.85 -0.88
CA LEU A 269 18.45 0.73 -1.48
C LEU A 269 18.13 2.01 -2.25
N CYS A 270 18.19 1.96 -3.57
CA CYS A 270 17.93 3.08 -4.47
C CYS A 270 16.49 3.02 -4.99
N PHE A 271 15.62 3.83 -4.39
CA PHE A 271 14.24 4.05 -4.85
C PHE A 271 14.17 4.81 -6.18
N TYR A 272 15.23 5.53 -6.53
CA TYR A 272 15.44 6.09 -7.86
C TYR A 272 16.95 6.14 -8.15
N PRO A 273 17.50 5.29 -9.02
CA PRO A 273 18.93 5.22 -9.30
C PRO A 273 19.44 6.45 -10.07
N GLU A 274 20.61 6.98 -9.72
CA GLU A 274 21.25 8.09 -10.44
C GLU A 274 21.67 7.74 -11.88
N LYS A 275 21.71 6.44 -12.20
CA LYS A 275 22.13 5.88 -13.49
C LYS A 275 21.04 5.98 -14.57
N VAL A 276 19.81 6.33 -14.20
CA VAL A 276 18.68 6.49 -15.13
C VAL A 276 18.40 7.97 -15.39
N LYS A 277 17.60 8.27 -16.41
CA LYS A 277 17.20 9.65 -16.73
C LYS A 277 16.48 10.27 -15.52
N PRO A 278 16.75 11.52 -15.13
CA PRO A 278 16.00 12.18 -14.06
C PRO A 278 14.49 12.22 -14.34
N LEU A 279 13.67 11.98 -13.32
CA LEU A 279 12.21 11.94 -13.44
C LEU A 279 11.63 13.36 -13.32
N PRO A 280 10.88 13.87 -14.31
CA PRO A 280 10.21 15.16 -14.18
C PRO A 280 9.08 15.10 -13.14
N ILE A 281 9.10 16.02 -12.18
CA ILE A 281 8.14 16.10 -11.07
C ILE A 281 7.50 17.48 -11.04
N VAL A 282 6.19 17.53 -10.81
CA VAL A 282 5.46 18.77 -10.52
C VAL A 282 5.32 18.95 -9.02
N GLY A 283 5.44 20.19 -8.54
CA GLY A 283 5.17 20.54 -7.14
C GLY A 283 3.84 19.98 -6.64
N GLY A 284 3.86 19.42 -5.44
CA GLY A 284 2.73 18.70 -4.83
C GLY A 284 2.70 17.20 -5.09
N THR A 285 3.56 16.63 -5.95
CA THR A 285 3.65 15.17 -6.10
C THR A 285 4.26 14.53 -4.85
N SER A 286 3.76 13.35 -4.54
CA SER A 286 4.42 12.39 -3.68
C SER A 286 4.74 11.07 -4.38
N TYR A 287 5.73 10.35 -3.83
CA TYR A 287 5.93 8.93 -4.12
C TYR A 287 6.26 8.17 -2.84
N ARG A 288 5.53 7.09 -2.55
CA ARG A 288 5.87 6.18 -1.45
C ARG A 288 6.36 4.81 -1.86
N HIS A 289 7.27 4.26 -1.06
CA HIS A 289 7.77 2.90 -1.19
C HIS A 289 7.50 2.12 0.10
N THR A 290 7.16 0.84 0.00
CA THR A 290 7.01 -0.09 1.13
C THR A 290 8.15 -1.09 1.10
N VAL A 291 8.88 -1.20 2.21
CA VAL A 291 10.04 -2.07 2.36
C VAL A 291 9.83 -2.98 3.57
N HIS A 292 9.96 -4.28 3.38
CA HIS A 292 9.87 -5.28 4.42
C HIS A 292 11.29 -5.70 4.81
N LEU A 293 11.62 -5.55 6.09
CA LEU A 293 12.93 -5.85 6.66
C LEU A 293 12.76 -6.90 7.73
N THR A 294 13.36 -8.07 7.56
CA THR A 294 13.14 -9.22 8.43
C THR A 294 14.44 -9.76 9.00
N CYS A 295 14.33 -10.39 10.16
CA CYS A 295 15.43 -10.98 10.91
C CYS A 295 15.03 -12.39 11.39
N GLY A 296 15.99 -13.32 11.41
CA GLY A 296 15.81 -14.70 11.89
C GLY A 296 15.84 -15.75 10.79
N ASP A 297 15.63 -17.01 11.18
CA ASP A 297 15.83 -18.17 10.30
C ASP A 297 14.85 -18.20 9.12
N ASN A 298 13.62 -17.69 9.32
CA ASN A 298 12.58 -17.59 8.29
C ASN A 298 12.50 -16.18 7.66
N ALA A 299 13.55 -15.35 7.80
CA ALA A 299 13.55 -13.97 7.34
C ALA A 299 13.12 -13.83 5.87
N SER A 300 13.67 -14.71 5.02
CA SER A 300 13.35 -14.84 3.60
C SER A 300 11.84 -15.02 3.40
N ASP A 301 11.25 -16.04 4.02
CA ASP A 301 9.83 -16.35 3.80
C ASP A 301 8.91 -15.24 4.33
N VAL A 302 9.26 -14.59 5.44
CA VAL A 302 8.45 -13.54 6.05
C VAL A 302 8.48 -12.21 5.28
N ALA A 303 9.59 -11.88 4.59
CA ALA A 303 9.78 -10.56 3.99
C ALA A 303 8.73 -10.25 2.92
N GLY A 304 8.49 -11.17 1.99
CA GLY A 304 7.47 -11.02 0.94
C GLY A 304 6.08 -11.52 1.33
N HIS A 305 5.90 -12.06 2.54
CA HIS A 305 4.65 -12.71 2.90
C HIS A 305 3.52 -11.72 3.21
N GLN A 306 2.38 -11.94 2.57
CA GLN A 306 1.12 -11.24 2.80
C GLN A 306 0.00 -12.24 3.08
N VAL A 307 -0.83 -11.95 4.08
CA VAL A 307 -2.05 -12.72 4.32
C VAL A 307 -3.13 -12.21 3.38
N GLU A 308 -3.59 -13.08 2.47
CA GLU A 308 -4.79 -12.79 1.69
C GLU A 308 -6.01 -12.93 2.61
N PHE A 309 -6.95 -11.98 2.56
CA PHE A 309 -8.19 -12.07 3.32
C PHE A 309 -9.42 -11.69 2.50
N ILE A 310 -10.48 -12.48 2.67
CA ILE A 310 -11.78 -12.29 2.04
C ILE A 310 -12.82 -12.21 3.16
N LEU A 311 -13.45 -11.05 3.29
CA LEU A 311 -14.65 -10.92 4.11
C LEU A 311 -15.83 -11.55 3.37
N ASP A 312 -16.73 -12.21 4.10
CA ASP A 312 -17.96 -12.74 3.53
C ASP A 312 -18.71 -11.66 2.72
N PRO A 313 -18.84 -11.80 1.38
CA PRO A 313 -19.49 -10.80 0.54
C PRO A 313 -20.91 -10.46 0.99
N VAL A 314 -21.64 -11.44 1.55
CA VAL A 314 -22.99 -11.22 2.07
C VAL A 314 -22.97 -10.24 3.24
N HIS A 315 -22.00 -10.37 4.13
CA HIS A 315 -21.83 -9.45 5.26
C HIS A 315 -21.41 -8.05 4.78
N VAL A 316 -20.39 -7.97 3.92
CA VAL A 316 -19.88 -6.68 3.43
C VAL A 316 -20.97 -5.90 2.69
N CYS A 317 -21.69 -6.54 1.76
CA CYS A 317 -22.78 -5.90 1.03
C CYS A 317 -23.93 -5.49 1.97
N ARG A 318 -24.35 -6.36 2.90
CA ARG A 318 -25.41 -6.06 3.88
C ARG A 318 -25.05 -4.89 4.80
N SER A 319 -23.77 -4.71 5.12
CA SER A 319 -23.32 -3.61 5.97
C SER A 319 -23.64 -2.23 5.37
N GLY A 320 -23.72 -2.12 4.05
CA GLY A 320 -23.85 -0.86 3.33
C GLY A 320 -22.63 0.07 3.44
N ALA A 321 -21.52 -0.42 4.02
CA ALA A 321 -20.36 0.41 4.31
C ALA A 321 -19.52 0.78 3.07
N VAL A 322 -19.60 -0.06 2.03
CA VAL A 322 -18.91 0.06 0.72
C VAL A 322 -19.91 0.44 -0.39
N GLY A 323 -21.03 1.08 -0.01
CA GLY A 323 -22.11 1.44 -0.92
C GLY A 323 -23.27 0.44 -0.93
N LEU A 324 -24.27 0.73 -1.75
CA LEU A 324 -25.48 -0.08 -1.92
C LEU A 324 -25.22 -1.20 -2.92
N LEU A 325 -24.70 -2.32 -2.42
CA LEU A 325 -24.28 -3.46 -3.23
C LEU A 325 -25.10 -4.71 -2.93
N THR A 326 -25.13 -5.62 -3.89
CA THR A 326 -25.69 -6.98 -3.71
C THR A 326 -24.57 -7.99 -3.98
N PRO A 327 -24.36 -8.99 -3.12
CA PRO A 327 -23.31 -9.99 -3.33
C PRO A 327 -23.57 -10.77 -4.62
N SER A 328 -22.50 -11.23 -5.27
CA SER A 328 -22.66 -12.10 -6.45
C SER A 328 -23.36 -13.40 -6.06
N GLN A 329 -24.30 -13.83 -6.91
CA GLN A 329 -25.03 -15.08 -6.77
C GLN A 329 -24.55 -16.16 -7.75
N GLU A 330 -23.47 -15.93 -8.52
CA GLU A 330 -22.93 -16.86 -9.52
C GLU A 330 -22.62 -18.26 -8.97
N GLY A 331 -22.25 -18.37 -7.68
CA GLY A 331 -21.96 -19.64 -7.01
C GLY A 331 -23.13 -20.27 -6.27
N THR A 332 -24.34 -19.71 -6.37
CA THR A 332 -25.53 -20.21 -5.65
C THR A 332 -26.41 -21.07 -6.56
N GLU A 333 -27.22 -21.97 -6.00
CA GLU A 333 -28.16 -22.80 -6.77
C GLU A 333 -29.19 -21.98 -7.55
N ALA A 334 -29.58 -20.81 -7.02
CA ALA A 334 -30.52 -19.92 -7.67
C ALA A 334 -29.92 -19.17 -8.88
N GLY A 335 -28.59 -18.98 -8.88
CA GLY A 335 -27.91 -18.10 -9.82
C GLY A 335 -28.27 -16.61 -9.63
N PRO A 336 -27.66 -15.72 -10.41
CA PRO A 336 -27.96 -14.28 -10.34
C PRO A 336 -29.27 -13.90 -11.01
N ASP A 337 -30.01 -12.99 -10.40
CA ASP A 337 -31.25 -12.41 -10.96
C ASP A 337 -31.04 -11.76 -12.34
N LEU A 338 -29.87 -11.14 -12.56
CA LEU A 338 -29.48 -10.47 -13.80
C LEU A 338 -28.16 -11.04 -14.35
N PRO A 339 -28.17 -12.25 -14.93
CA PRO A 339 -26.94 -12.94 -15.33
C PRO A 339 -26.15 -12.21 -16.42
N GLY A 340 -26.83 -11.44 -17.28
CA GLY A 340 -26.17 -10.61 -18.28
C GLY A 340 -25.42 -9.41 -17.66
N PHE A 341 -26.02 -8.79 -16.64
CA PHE A 341 -25.38 -7.70 -15.89
C PHE A 341 -24.17 -8.23 -15.12
N GLU A 342 -24.29 -9.36 -14.42
CA GLU A 342 -23.16 -9.95 -13.67
C GLU A 342 -21.96 -10.24 -14.57
N ARG A 343 -22.19 -10.90 -15.71
CA ARG A 343 -21.12 -11.17 -16.67
C ARG A 343 -20.47 -9.89 -17.19
N ALA A 344 -21.28 -8.88 -17.55
CA ALA A 344 -20.76 -7.62 -18.08
C ALA A 344 -19.98 -6.83 -17.03
N PHE A 345 -20.48 -6.76 -15.79
CA PHE A 345 -19.83 -6.03 -14.71
C PHE A 345 -18.53 -6.70 -14.28
N LYS A 346 -18.53 -8.02 -14.10
CA LYS A 346 -17.31 -8.78 -13.79
C LYS A 346 -16.29 -8.66 -14.92
N ALA A 347 -16.73 -8.81 -16.18
CA ALA A 347 -15.86 -8.65 -17.34
C ALA A 347 -15.22 -7.25 -17.39
N ALA A 348 -15.95 -6.18 -17.06
CA ALA A 348 -15.40 -4.82 -17.03
C ALA A 348 -14.25 -4.66 -16.02
N LEU A 349 -14.35 -5.31 -14.85
CA LEU A 349 -13.26 -5.33 -13.87
C LEU A 349 -12.08 -6.21 -14.31
N GLU A 350 -12.38 -7.35 -14.93
CA GLU A 350 -11.37 -8.33 -15.38
C GLU A 350 -10.61 -7.90 -16.63
N SER A 351 -11.23 -7.13 -17.52
CA SER A 351 -10.63 -6.73 -18.80
C SER A 351 -9.94 -5.36 -18.76
N GLY A 352 -9.71 -4.80 -17.57
CA GLY A 352 -9.17 -3.45 -17.39
C GLY A 352 -7.69 -3.30 -17.77
N ARG A 353 -6.97 -4.40 -18.06
CA ARG A 353 -5.55 -4.42 -18.43
C ARG A 353 -5.36 -5.11 -19.77
N LEU A 354 -4.55 -4.51 -20.63
CA LEU A 354 -4.31 -4.99 -22.00
C LEU A 354 -2.85 -5.42 -22.19
N SER A 355 -2.61 -6.35 -23.12
CA SER A 355 -1.25 -6.77 -23.48
C SER A 355 -0.51 -5.71 -24.31
N GLN A 356 -1.27 -4.79 -24.91
CA GLN A 356 -0.75 -3.68 -25.70
C GLN A 356 -1.76 -2.53 -25.67
N LEU A 357 -1.28 -1.30 -25.46
CA LEU A 357 -2.07 -0.09 -25.62
C LEU A 357 -1.93 0.47 -27.03
N SER A 358 -3.04 1.01 -27.55
CA SER A 358 -3.10 1.67 -28.87
C SER A 358 -2.12 2.83 -28.96
N THR A 359 -1.52 3.07 -30.12
CA THR A 359 -0.80 4.32 -30.42
C THR A 359 -1.36 4.94 -31.70
N ALA A 360 -0.72 5.98 -32.23
CA ALA A 360 -1.09 6.54 -33.54
C ALA A 360 -1.03 5.52 -34.70
N GLU A 361 -0.28 4.42 -34.54
CA GLU A 361 0.03 3.46 -35.61
C GLU A 361 -0.48 2.04 -35.35
N ARG A 362 -1.01 1.77 -34.15
CA ARG A 362 -1.35 0.42 -33.70
C ARG A 362 -2.56 0.43 -32.78
N GLU A 363 -3.38 -0.60 -32.89
CA GLU A 363 -4.58 -0.79 -32.07
C GLU A 363 -4.24 -1.46 -30.73
N ASN A 364 -5.24 -1.51 -29.84
CA ASN A 364 -5.17 -2.21 -28.57
C ASN A 364 -4.96 -3.72 -28.78
N GLY A 365 -4.15 -4.32 -27.91
CA GLY A 365 -4.06 -5.78 -27.77
C GLY A 365 -5.24 -6.36 -26.99
N PRO A 366 -5.32 -7.70 -26.88
CA PRO A 366 -6.33 -8.35 -26.05
C PRO A 366 -6.17 -8.04 -24.55
N PRO A 367 -7.23 -8.21 -23.76
CA PRO A 367 -7.14 -8.18 -22.30
C PRO A 367 -6.21 -9.25 -21.74
N VAL A 368 -5.53 -8.92 -20.65
CA VAL A 368 -4.62 -9.78 -19.91
C VAL A 368 -5.18 -9.98 -18.51
N PRO A 369 -5.13 -11.21 -17.95
CA PRO A 369 -5.52 -11.44 -16.56
C PRO A 369 -4.81 -10.47 -15.60
N LEU A 370 -5.54 -9.97 -14.62
CA LEU A 370 -5.05 -8.91 -13.73
C LEU A 370 -3.83 -9.34 -12.89
N ASP A 371 -3.70 -10.63 -12.63
CA ASP A 371 -2.59 -11.26 -11.90
C ASP A 371 -1.37 -11.58 -12.76
N GLU A 372 -1.47 -11.45 -14.09
CA GLU A 372 -0.38 -11.65 -15.04
C GLU A 372 0.26 -10.31 -15.46
N GLU A 373 0.65 -9.47 -14.49
CA GLU A 373 1.19 -8.12 -14.72
C GLU A 373 2.34 -8.10 -15.74
N SER A 374 3.22 -9.12 -15.76
CA SER A 374 4.35 -9.19 -16.71
C SER A 374 3.97 -9.36 -18.18
N LYS A 375 2.69 -9.64 -18.48
CA LYS A 375 2.15 -9.72 -19.85
C LYS A 375 1.35 -8.48 -20.25
N GLN A 376 1.16 -7.52 -19.34
CA GLN A 376 0.45 -6.27 -19.59
C GLN A 376 1.38 -5.27 -20.27
N ASP A 377 0.81 -4.27 -20.96
CA ASP A 377 1.60 -3.22 -21.60
C ASP A 377 2.45 -2.46 -20.56
N ARG A 378 3.67 -2.09 -20.94
CA ARG A 378 4.60 -1.39 -20.05
C ARG A 378 4.11 -0.03 -19.56
N GLU A 379 3.23 0.64 -20.31
CA GLU A 379 2.67 1.95 -19.94
C GLU A 379 1.78 1.91 -18.67
N TYR A 380 1.43 0.71 -18.16
CA TYR A 380 0.78 0.55 -16.86
C TYR A 380 1.75 0.62 -15.67
N PHE A 381 3.06 0.60 -15.93
CA PHE A 381 4.12 0.50 -14.94
C PHE A 381 5.00 1.75 -14.95
N GLU A 382 6.04 1.74 -14.11
CA GLU A 382 6.89 2.86 -13.72
C GLU A 382 6.38 3.61 -12.49
N LEU A 383 7.30 4.28 -11.79
CA LEU A 383 7.05 5.01 -10.55
C LEU A 383 5.90 6.04 -10.66
N GLN A 384 5.71 6.64 -11.84
CA GLN A 384 4.67 7.63 -12.09
C GLN A 384 3.33 7.07 -12.51
N HIS A 385 3.24 5.82 -12.99
CA HIS A 385 2.03 5.31 -13.63
C HIS A 385 1.42 4.11 -12.90
N TYR A 386 2.22 3.34 -12.15
CA TYR A 386 1.73 2.13 -11.50
C TYR A 386 0.58 2.45 -10.54
N GLY A 387 -0.57 1.81 -10.79
CA GLY A 387 -1.82 2.01 -10.07
C GLY A 387 -2.89 2.78 -10.85
N ASP A 388 -2.53 3.52 -11.90
CA ASP A 388 -3.49 4.30 -12.71
C ASP A 388 -3.94 3.57 -14.01
N TRP A 389 -4.83 4.20 -14.77
CA TRP A 389 -5.37 3.73 -16.04
C TRP A 389 -4.98 4.63 -17.21
N PRO A 390 -4.01 4.21 -18.05
CA PRO A 390 -3.76 4.86 -19.31
C PRO A 390 -4.98 4.80 -20.23
N MET A 391 -5.39 5.95 -20.73
CA MET A 391 -6.55 6.15 -21.60
C MET A 391 -6.22 5.81 -23.07
N PRO A 392 -7.21 5.58 -23.95
CA PRO A 392 -6.97 5.35 -25.38
C PRO A 392 -6.14 6.47 -26.03
N TRP A 393 -5.36 6.12 -27.07
CA TRP A 393 -4.48 7.10 -27.69
C TRP A 393 -5.30 8.19 -28.37
N GLY A 394 -4.96 9.44 -28.07
CA GLY A 394 -5.72 10.59 -28.58
C GLY A 394 -7.10 10.76 -27.97
N ALA A 395 -7.35 10.15 -26.79
CA ALA A 395 -8.50 10.49 -25.95
C ALA A 395 -8.64 12.03 -25.85
N TYR A 396 -9.90 12.49 -25.87
CA TYR A 396 -10.25 13.92 -25.86
C TYR A 396 -9.60 14.76 -26.98
N GLY A 397 -9.19 14.14 -28.10
CA GLY A 397 -8.54 14.83 -29.22
C GLY A 397 -7.06 15.15 -28.96
N GLY A 398 -6.46 14.58 -27.92
CA GLY A 398 -5.04 14.71 -27.59
C GLY A 398 -4.11 14.13 -28.66
N LYS A 399 -2.82 14.48 -28.58
CA LYS A 399 -1.76 13.92 -29.44
C LYS A 399 -0.80 12.99 -28.68
N ARG A 400 -1.21 12.53 -27.50
CA ARG A 400 -0.42 11.72 -26.57
C ARG A 400 -1.33 10.79 -25.76
N ARG A 401 -0.72 9.87 -25.04
CA ARG A 401 -1.37 9.15 -23.95
C ARG A 401 -1.78 10.11 -22.85
N MET A 402 -2.98 9.90 -22.32
CA MET A 402 -3.48 10.53 -21.09
C MET A 402 -3.70 9.43 -20.07
N TYR A 403 -3.75 9.84 -18.82
CA TYR A 403 -3.96 8.98 -17.66
C TYR A 403 -5.31 9.34 -17.03
N ALA A 404 -5.90 8.41 -16.28
CA ALA A 404 -7.26 8.60 -15.78
C ALA A 404 -7.26 9.59 -14.62
N ASP A 405 -6.16 9.72 -13.88
CA ASP A 405 -6.00 10.60 -12.73
C ASP A 405 -7.21 10.50 -11.78
N ASN A 406 -7.65 9.27 -11.51
CA ASN A 406 -8.82 8.92 -10.70
C ASN A 406 -10.18 9.43 -11.22
N GLU A 407 -10.31 9.68 -12.52
CA GLU A 407 -11.60 9.90 -13.15
C GLU A 407 -12.56 8.71 -12.89
N TYR A 408 -13.70 9.00 -12.25
CA TYR A 408 -14.72 8.03 -11.80
C TYR A 408 -14.31 6.97 -10.75
N ASP A 409 -13.25 7.20 -9.97
CA ASP A 409 -12.84 6.36 -8.81
C ASP A 409 -12.64 4.87 -9.13
N VAL A 410 -11.67 4.59 -10.00
CA VAL A 410 -11.35 3.20 -10.38
C VAL A 410 -10.98 2.38 -9.15
N ALA A 411 -10.29 2.96 -8.16
CA ALA A 411 -9.98 2.27 -6.91
C ALA A 411 -11.25 1.83 -6.17
N TYR A 412 -12.24 2.71 -6.02
CA TYR A 412 -13.51 2.36 -5.40
C TYR A 412 -14.27 1.29 -6.18
N ALA A 413 -14.26 1.33 -7.52
CA ALA A 413 -14.88 0.29 -8.34
C ALA A 413 -14.28 -1.10 -8.04
N TYR A 414 -12.96 -1.21 -7.87
CA TYR A 414 -12.32 -2.46 -7.48
C TYR A 414 -12.58 -2.85 -6.02
N PHE A 415 -12.67 -1.90 -5.08
CA PHE A 415 -13.13 -2.21 -3.71
C PHE A 415 -14.57 -2.75 -3.69
N GLN A 416 -15.46 -2.21 -4.52
CA GLN A 416 -16.82 -2.76 -4.70
C GLN A 416 -16.78 -4.14 -5.36
N GLY A 417 -15.89 -4.36 -6.33
CA GLY A 417 -15.61 -5.68 -6.91
C GLY A 417 -15.21 -6.70 -5.85
N TYR A 418 -14.26 -6.36 -4.98
CA TYR A 418 -13.87 -7.20 -3.83
C TYR A 418 -15.08 -7.48 -2.92
N ALA A 419 -15.85 -6.44 -2.56
CA ALA A 419 -17.01 -6.59 -1.68
C ALA A 419 -18.11 -7.52 -2.23
N ARG A 420 -18.29 -7.54 -3.56
CA ARG A 420 -19.32 -8.35 -4.23
C ARG A 420 -18.88 -9.78 -4.54
N TYR A 421 -17.63 -9.94 -5.01
CA TYR A 421 -17.13 -11.21 -5.53
C TYR A 421 -16.25 -11.97 -4.53
N GLY A 422 -15.74 -11.31 -3.50
CA GLY A 422 -14.84 -11.93 -2.53
C GLY A 422 -13.53 -12.38 -3.16
N GLU A 423 -12.99 -11.63 -4.13
CA GLU A 423 -11.78 -12.00 -4.86
C GLU A 423 -10.62 -11.09 -4.47
N TRP A 424 -9.56 -11.67 -3.91
CA TRP A 424 -8.39 -10.95 -3.39
C TRP A 424 -7.70 -10.05 -4.44
N ARG A 425 -7.63 -10.51 -5.69
CA ARG A 425 -7.02 -9.74 -6.79
C ARG A 425 -7.66 -8.36 -6.99
N PHE A 426 -8.97 -8.21 -6.76
CA PHE A 426 -9.62 -6.89 -6.83
C PHE A 426 -9.18 -5.99 -5.67
N MET A 427 -8.94 -6.55 -4.49
CA MET A 427 -8.42 -5.79 -3.36
C MET A 427 -7.01 -5.25 -3.64
N GLU A 428 -6.13 -6.07 -4.20
CA GLU A 428 -4.75 -5.67 -4.50
C GLU A 428 -4.68 -4.56 -5.56
N ILE A 429 -5.54 -4.63 -6.57
CA ILE A 429 -5.66 -3.55 -7.58
C ILE A 429 -6.20 -2.28 -6.92
N ALA A 430 -7.31 -2.39 -6.18
CA ALA A 430 -7.92 -1.26 -5.48
C ALA A 430 -6.91 -0.54 -4.57
N LYS A 431 -6.12 -1.32 -3.82
CA LYS A 431 -5.04 -0.81 -2.97
C LYS A 431 -4.07 0.04 -3.77
N HIS A 432 -3.41 -0.52 -4.78
CA HIS A 432 -2.38 0.18 -5.54
C HIS A 432 -2.91 1.36 -6.35
N SER A 433 -4.16 1.30 -6.80
CA SER A 433 -4.83 2.43 -7.43
C SER A 433 -5.12 3.56 -6.47
N ALA A 434 -5.62 3.25 -5.27
CA ALA A 434 -5.78 4.26 -4.23
C ALA A 434 -4.41 4.82 -3.77
N ILE A 435 -3.35 4.01 -3.74
CA ILE A 435 -1.98 4.49 -3.47
C ILE A 435 -1.55 5.52 -4.52
N HIS A 436 -1.74 5.20 -5.80
CA HIS A 436 -1.38 6.10 -6.88
C HIS A 436 -2.13 7.42 -6.74
N MET A 437 -3.43 7.32 -6.56
CA MET A 437 -4.33 8.45 -6.39
C MET A 437 -3.89 9.36 -5.21
N THR A 438 -3.54 8.79 -4.04
CA THR A 438 -3.15 9.59 -2.85
C THR A 438 -1.82 10.30 -3.02
N ASP A 439 -0.94 9.74 -3.84
CA ASP A 439 0.45 10.16 -3.91
C ASP A 439 0.74 11.00 -5.14
N VAL A 440 0.21 10.58 -6.29
CA VAL A 440 0.54 11.14 -7.60
C VAL A 440 -0.55 12.09 -8.09
N ASP A 441 -1.82 11.68 -8.03
CA ASP A 441 -2.94 12.49 -8.52
C ASP A 441 -3.29 13.61 -7.55
N TRP A 442 -3.18 13.37 -6.25
CA TRP A 442 -3.46 14.38 -5.24
C TRP A 442 -2.33 15.40 -5.09
N ILE A 443 -2.67 16.69 -5.20
CA ILE A 443 -1.72 17.79 -5.12
C ILE A 443 -1.56 18.21 -3.65
N SER A 444 -0.51 17.73 -2.98
CA SER A 444 -0.31 17.92 -1.52
C SER A 444 -0.32 19.37 -1.03
N ILE A 445 0.05 20.31 -1.91
CA ILE A 445 0.14 21.74 -1.60
C ILE A 445 -1.21 22.48 -1.67
N THR A 446 -2.19 21.96 -2.42
CA THR A 446 -3.48 22.63 -2.64
C THR A 446 -4.69 21.81 -2.18
N GLY A 447 -4.55 20.49 -2.11
CA GLY A 447 -5.67 19.59 -1.87
C GLY A 447 -6.46 19.22 -3.14
N ASP A 448 -6.15 19.80 -4.30
CA ASP A 448 -6.81 19.51 -5.59
C ASP A 448 -6.26 18.22 -6.22
N MET A 449 -6.90 17.72 -7.29
CA MET A 449 -6.44 16.57 -8.08
C MET A 449 -5.84 17.01 -9.42
N ARG A 450 -4.88 16.23 -9.91
CA ARG A 450 -4.34 16.34 -11.27
C ARG A 450 -5.38 15.99 -12.32
N PHE A 451 -5.10 16.41 -13.54
CA PHE A 451 -5.99 16.19 -14.67
C PHE A 451 -5.22 15.72 -15.90
N HIS A 452 -5.33 14.42 -16.13
CA HIS A 452 -4.96 13.67 -17.33
C HIS A 452 -3.50 13.79 -17.81
N ASP A 453 -2.54 14.09 -16.93
CA ASP A 453 -1.11 14.04 -17.27
C ASP A 453 -0.18 14.20 -16.05
N TYR A 454 0.99 13.56 -16.13
CA TYR A 454 2.07 13.58 -15.14
C TYR A 454 3.36 14.22 -15.65
N TYR A 455 3.43 14.56 -16.95
CA TYR A 455 4.60 15.15 -17.58
C TYR A 455 4.75 16.64 -17.30
N GLU A 456 5.77 17.26 -17.88
CA GLU A 456 5.96 18.72 -17.89
C GLU A 456 4.75 19.51 -18.42
N LYS A 457 3.78 18.88 -19.07
CA LYS A 457 2.57 19.56 -19.56
C LYS A 457 1.33 19.17 -18.77
N ALA A 458 1.52 18.65 -17.55
CA ALA A 458 0.42 18.27 -16.67
C ALA A 458 -0.48 19.48 -16.46
N GLU A 459 -1.71 19.36 -16.95
CA GLU A 459 -2.75 20.35 -16.69
C GLU A 459 -3.35 20.04 -15.32
N ASN A 460 -3.75 21.07 -14.60
CA ASN A 460 -4.60 20.90 -13.45
C ASN A 460 -6.02 21.32 -13.85
N HIS A 461 -6.99 20.92 -13.04
CA HIS A 461 -8.37 21.29 -13.30
C HIS A 461 -8.58 22.82 -13.40
N SER A 462 -7.69 23.66 -12.87
CA SER A 462 -7.81 25.13 -12.95
C SER A 462 -7.74 25.70 -14.38
N HIS A 463 -7.16 24.99 -15.35
CA HIS A 463 -7.11 25.43 -16.74
C HIS A 463 -8.33 24.99 -17.56
N ALA A 464 -8.98 23.89 -17.16
CA ALA A 464 -10.21 23.38 -17.77
C ALA A 464 -11.49 23.91 -17.07
N ARG A 465 -11.37 24.53 -15.90
CA ARG A 465 -12.49 25.14 -15.16
C ARG A 465 -12.82 26.52 -15.72
N SER A 466 -14.11 26.80 -15.84
CA SER A 466 -14.60 28.18 -15.81
C SER A 466 -14.47 28.72 -14.37
N ASP A 467 -14.46 30.04 -14.16
CA ASP A 467 -14.46 30.66 -12.82
C ASP A 467 -15.66 30.22 -11.95
N SER A 468 -16.64 29.54 -12.55
CA SER A 468 -17.82 28.94 -11.92
C SER A 468 -17.79 27.39 -11.87
N GLY A 469 -16.66 26.76 -12.18
CA GLY A 469 -16.55 25.32 -12.44
C GLY A 469 -16.99 24.43 -11.27
N GLU A 470 -17.89 23.50 -11.58
CA GLU A 470 -18.46 22.52 -10.65
C GLU A 470 -17.37 21.71 -9.93
N LEU A 471 -17.56 21.50 -8.62
CA LEU A 471 -16.81 20.54 -7.79
C LEU A 471 -17.15 19.07 -8.13
N GLY A 472 -17.71 18.80 -9.32
CA GLY A 472 -18.38 17.55 -9.70
C GLY A 472 -17.47 16.39 -10.08
N HIS A 473 -16.15 16.59 -10.18
CA HIS A 473 -15.18 15.58 -10.63
C HIS A 473 -14.14 15.24 -9.54
N TYR A 474 -14.57 15.19 -8.27
CA TYR A 474 -13.74 14.68 -7.18
C TYR A 474 -14.39 13.43 -6.60
N TRP A 475 -13.88 12.28 -7.02
CA TRP A 475 -14.25 11.03 -6.39
C TRP A 475 -13.18 10.63 -5.39
N THR A 476 -13.59 10.32 -4.18
CA THR A 476 -12.69 10.19 -3.02
C THR A 476 -12.97 8.95 -2.18
N ASP A 477 -13.92 8.11 -2.61
CA ASP A 477 -14.33 6.93 -1.87
C ASP A 477 -13.20 5.90 -1.83
N GLY A 478 -12.41 5.79 -2.91
CA GLY A 478 -11.20 4.97 -2.98
C GLY A 478 -10.19 5.28 -1.87
N TYR A 479 -9.95 6.58 -1.58
CA TYR A 479 -9.08 7.02 -0.47
C TYR A 479 -9.54 6.47 0.87
N TRP A 480 -10.84 6.65 1.15
CA TRP A 480 -11.41 6.23 2.41
C TRP A 480 -11.43 4.71 2.53
N MET A 481 -11.67 3.98 1.43
CA MET A 481 -11.60 2.53 1.44
C MET A 481 -10.19 2.02 1.72
N LEU A 482 -9.15 2.70 1.23
CA LEU A 482 -7.77 2.36 1.56
C LEU A 482 -7.48 2.52 3.06
N TYR A 483 -7.92 3.64 3.67
CA TYR A 483 -7.84 3.83 5.12
C TYR A 483 -8.62 2.75 5.88
N PHE A 484 -9.86 2.46 5.46
CA PHE A 484 -10.71 1.52 6.20
C PHE A 484 -10.22 0.08 6.09
N PHE A 485 -9.91 -0.42 4.89
CA PHE A 485 -9.52 -1.82 4.69
C PHE A 485 -8.07 -2.10 5.07
N TYR A 486 -7.14 -1.18 4.78
CA TYR A 486 -5.71 -1.39 4.95
C TYR A 486 -5.06 -0.56 6.08
N GLY A 487 -5.81 0.36 6.71
CA GLY A 487 -5.27 1.20 7.78
C GLY A 487 -4.27 2.22 7.26
N ASP A 488 -4.43 2.66 6.02
CA ASP A 488 -3.55 3.66 5.41
C ASP A 488 -3.88 5.06 5.92
N VAL A 489 -2.95 5.66 6.65
CA VAL A 489 -3.15 6.92 7.41
C VAL A 489 -2.55 8.16 6.76
N TRP A 490 -2.25 8.09 5.45
CA TRP A 490 -1.52 9.13 4.73
C TRP A 490 -2.35 10.32 4.26
#